data_AF-A0A0D0CM63-F1
#
_entry.id   AF-A0A0D0CM63-F1
#
_cell.length_a   1.000
_cell.length_b   1.000
_cell.length_c   1.000
_cell.angle_alpha   90.00
_cell.angle_beta   90.00
_cell.angle_gamma   90.00
#
_symmetry.space_group_name_H-M   'P 1'
#
loop_
_entity.id
_entity.type
_entity.pdbx_description
1 polymer ?
#
loop_
_entity_poly.entity_id
_entity_poly.type
_entity_poly.pdbx_seq_one_letter_code
_entity_poly.pdbx_strand_id
1 'polypeptide(L)'
;MNVQDQPPHFHNVERQYEDGKSYEKTYWFLKNRASGVPVAELAFRCFGVNQSLGLCKAEMPWVVNPKYLKYHPVATLPMEAALAAHFCLAASIKFHSTAKRIPYHEVHLVIEFNNEILQNILEEVLGFLANLRVSDSGLKAVPERPDTDLNAKAEELIDKLKEIVNVKCDLPIDEKAIEMLFPDID
;
A
#
# COMPACT_ATOMS: atom_id res chain seq x y z
N MET A 1 -18.49 37.68 39.59
CA MET A 1 -18.53 37.04 38.25
C MET A 1 -17.18 37.27 37.61
N ASN A 2 -16.38 36.21 37.49
CA ASN A 2 -15.16 36.19 36.70
C ASN A 2 -15.09 34.77 36.13
N VAL A 3 -15.43 34.64 34.85
CA VAL A 3 -15.29 33.40 34.10
C VAL A 3 -13.86 33.41 33.57
N GLN A 4 -12.98 32.62 34.17
CA GLN A 4 -11.68 32.32 33.59
C GLN A 4 -11.92 31.27 32.50
N ASP A 5 -11.89 31.71 31.24
CA ASP A 5 -11.79 30.84 30.09
C ASP A 5 -10.46 30.09 30.15
N GLN A 6 -10.50 28.83 30.59
CA GLN A 6 -9.41 27.90 30.31
C GLN A 6 -9.50 27.50 28.84
N PRO A 7 -8.41 27.63 28.05
CA PRO A 7 -8.42 27.11 26.69
C PRO A 7 -8.53 25.59 26.73
N PRO A 8 -9.14 24.97 25.71
CA PRO A 8 -9.27 23.51 25.66
C PRO A 8 -7.86 22.91 25.72
N HIS A 9 -7.69 21.97 26.66
CA HIS A 9 -6.55 21.08 26.68
C HIS A 9 -6.53 20.32 25.35
N PHE A 10 -5.80 20.85 24.37
CA PHE A 10 -5.26 20.04 23.30
C PHE A 10 -4.40 18.99 24.00
N HIS A 11 -4.91 17.78 24.13
CA HIS A 11 -4.05 16.63 24.30
C HIS A 11 -2.99 16.74 23.20
N ASN A 12 -1.76 16.97 23.65
CA ASN A 12 -0.58 16.78 22.85
C ASN A 12 -0.66 15.36 22.30
N VAL A 13 -1.23 15.23 21.11
CA VAL A 13 -0.96 14.12 20.22
C VAL A 13 0.45 14.40 19.73
N GLU A 14 1.43 14.18 20.61
CA GLU A 14 2.72 13.69 20.20
C GLU A 14 2.45 12.35 19.50
N ARG A 15 2.02 12.44 18.23
CA ARG A 15 2.24 11.40 17.23
C ARG A 15 3.76 11.30 17.15
N GLN A 16 4.33 10.57 18.09
CA GLN A 16 5.71 10.14 18.03
C GLN A 16 5.86 9.45 16.67
N TYR A 17 6.78 9.99 15.89
CA TYR A 17 7.25 9.50 14.61
C TYR A 17 7.83 8.07 14.78
N GLU A 18 6.97 7.08 15.02
CA GLU A 18 7.30 5.65 14.93
C GLU A 18 7.16 5.13 13.48
N ASP A 19 6.99 6.01 12.49
CA ASP A 19 6.88 5.63 11.07
C ASP A 19 8.11 4.86 10.56
N GLY A 20 9.28 5.06 11.19
CA GLY A 20 10.50 4.29 10.91
C GLY A 20 10.39 2.78 11.18
N LYS A 21 9.36 2.31 11.91
CA LYS A 21 9.16 0.89 12.24
C LYS A 21 8.20 0.17 11.28
N SER A 22 7.43 0.86 10.44
CA SER A 22 6.41 0.22 9.59
C SER A 22 7.03 -0.65 8.47
N TYR A 23 8.13 -0.16 7.91
CA TYR A 23 8.81 -0.81 6.78
C TYR A 23 9.69 -1.97 7.20
N GLU A 24 10.43 -1.84 8.28
CA GLU A 24 11.17 -2.96 8.87
C GLU A 24 10.20 -4.08 9.28
N LYS A 25 9.05 -3.73 9.86
CA LYS A 25 7.97 -4.70 10.14
C LYS A 25 7.50 -5.40 8.86
N THR A 26 7.29 -4.65 7.78
CA THR A 26 6.88 -5.20 6.48
C THR A 26 7.94 -6.15 5.92
N TYR A 27 9.21 -5.75 5.95
CA TYR A 27 10.33 -6.57 5.51
C TYR A 27 10.38 -7.90 6.28
N TRP A 28 10.41 -7.86 7.61
CA TRP A 28 10.51 -9.07 8.42
C TRP A 28 9.26 -9.94 8.31
N PHE A 29 8.07 -9.34 8.25
CA PHE A 29 6.83 -10.07 8.04
C PHE A 29 6.86 -10.89 6.75
N LEU A 30 7.24 -10.25 5.64
CA LEU A 30 7.30 -10.91 4.32
C LEU A 30 8.43 -11.93 4.26
N LYS A 31 9.63 -11.59 4.77
CA LYS A 31 10.77 -12.51 4.84
C LYS A 31 10.44 -13.80 5.56
N ASN A 32 9.77 -13.70 6.72
CA ASN A 32 9.42 -14.86 7.54
C ASN A 32 8.32 -15.72 6.92
N ARG A 33 7.57 -15.20 5.95
CA ARG A 33 6.46 -15.90 5.28
C ARG A 33 6.75 -16.29 3.84
N ALA A 34 7.85 -15.80 3.26
CA ALA A 34 8.24 -16.11 1.88
C ALA A 34 8.36 -17.62 1.65
N SER A 35 8.79 -18.38 2.66
CA SER A 35 8.79 -19.84 2.63
C SER A 35 7.36 -20.39 2.77
N GLY A 36 6.66 -20.55 1.64
CA GLY A 36 5.37 -21.26 1.56
C GLY A 36 4.14 -20.38 1.31
N VAL A 37 4.30 -19.06 1.14
CA VAL A 37 3.21 -18.15 0.74
C VAL A 37 3.62 -17.38 -0.52
N PRO A 38 3.08 -17.71 -1.71
CA PRO A 38 3.50 -17.13 -2.99
C PRO A 38 3.50 -15.59 -3.02
N VAL A 39 2.44 -14.97 -2.51
CA VAL A 39 2.33 -13.51 -2.41
C VAL A 39 3.46 -12.91 -1.55
N ALA A 40 3.80 -13.56 -0.43
CA ALA A 40 4.88 -13.10 0.44
C ALA A 40 6.24 -13.24 -0.24
N GLU A 41 6.45 -14.34 -0.97
CA GLU A 41 7.66 -14.59 -1.73
C GLU A 41 7.87 -13.54 -2.83
N LEU A 42 6.84 -13.28 -3.64
CA LEU A 42 6.92 -12.29 -4.72
C LEU A 42 7.16 -10.88 -4.17
N ALA A 43 6.42 -10.47 -3.14
CA ALA A 43 6.62 -9.19 -2.49
C ALA A 43 8.02 -9.05 -1.87
N PHE A 44 8.55 -10.13 -1.26
CA PHE A 44 9.91 -10.13 -0.73
C PHE A 44 10.95 -10.03 -1.85
N ARG A 45 10.72 -10.67 -3.01
CA ARG A 45 11.58 -10.52 -4.19
C ARG A 45 11.59 -9.09 -4.72
N CYS A 46 10.49 -8.33 -4.63
CA CYS A 46 10.46 -6.92 -5.02
C CYS A 46 11.51 -6.10 -4.24
N PHE A 47 11.67 -6.37 -2.93
CA PHE A 47 12.76 -5.78 -2.13
C PHE A 47 14.15 -6.17 -2.63
N GLY A 48 14.36 -7.45 -2.97
CA GLY A 48 15.64 -7.93 -3.47
C GLY A 48 16.04 -7.27 -4.80
N VAL A 49 15.08 -7.07 -5.71
CA VAL A 49 15.31 -6.34 -6.96
C VAL A 49 15.59 -4.87 -6.68
N ASN A 50 14.81 -4.22 -5.81
CA ASN A 50 15.05 -2.84 -5.37
C ASN A 50 16.46 -2.63 -4.82
N GLN A 51 16.93 -3.56 -3.98
CA GLN A 51 18.28 -3.53 -3.41
C GLN A 51 19.35 -3.68 -4.50
N SER A 52 19.13 -4.60 -5.44
CA SER A 52 20.07 -4.86 -6.55
C SER A 52 20.19 -3.67 -7.50
N LEU A 53 19.08 -2.97 -7.77
CA LEU A 53 19.05 -1.76 -8.59
C LEU A 53 19.52 -0.51 -7.82
N GLY A 54 19.61 -0.59 -6.50
CA GLY A 54 20.00 0.51 -5.62
C GLY A 54 19.01 1.68 -5.63
N LEU A 55 17.74 1.41 -5.95
CA LEU A 55 16.69 2.43 -6.11
C LEU A 55 16.44 3.17 -4.79
N CYS A 56 16.28 2.40 -3.72
CA CYS A 56 16.08 2.87 -2.35
C CYS A 56 16.93 2.04 -1.38
N LYS A 57 17.20 2.55 -0.19
CA LYS A 57 17.81 1.73 0.88
C LYS A 57 16.83 0.62 1.28
N ALA A 58 17.25 -0.65 1.27
CA ALA A 58 16.37 -1.79 1.55
C ALA A 58 15.69 -1.71 2.93
N GLU A 59 16.40 -1.19 3.92
CA GLU A 59 15.94 -1.00 5.30
C GLU A 59 15.17 0.32 5.49
N MET A 60 15.34 1.29 4.58
CA MET A 60 14.74 2.62 4.63
C MET A 60 14.25 3.03 3.23
N PRO A 61 13.19 2.38 2.73
CA PRO A 61 12.73 2.52 1.34
C PRO A 61 12.24 3.92 0.97
N TRP A 62 11.98 4.81 1.94
CA TRP A 62 11.68 6.22 1.72
C TRP A 62 12.91 7.06 1.38
N VAL A 63 14.11 6.52 1.60
CA VAL A 63 15.37 7.15 1.19
C VAL A 63 15.66 6.73 -0.23
N VAL A 64 14.94 7.34 -1.17
CA VAL A 64 15.20 7.23 -2.61
C VAL A 64 16.60 7.73 -2.88
N ASN A 65 17.37 6.95 -3.64
CA ASN A 65 18.70 7.38 -4.06
C ASN A 65 18.57 8.67 -4.90
N PRO A 66 19.30 9.75 -4.56
CA PRO A 66 19.21 11.02 -5.27
C PRO A 66 19.36 10.90 -6.80
N LYS A 67 20.09 9.89 -7.29
CA LYS A 67 20.26 9.58 -8.72
C LYS A 67 18.95 9.21 -9.43
N TYR A 68 17.92 8.80 -8.70
CA TYR A 68 16.65 8.31 -9.23
C TYR A 68 15.45 9.18 -8.85
N LEU A 69 15.65 10.40 -8.35
CA LEU A 69 14.53 11.32 -8.06
C LEU A 69 13.65 11.60 -9.28
N LYS A 70 14.23 11.65 -10.48
CA LYS A 70 13.48 11.76 -11.75
C LYS A 70 12.64 10.51 -12.08
N TYR A 71 12.91 9.39 -11.42
CA TYR A 71 12.19 8.12 -11.56
C TYR A 71 11.49 7.74 -10.26
N HIS A 72 10.93 8.71 -9.55
CA HIS A 72 10.37 8.50 -8.22
C HIS A 72 9.33 7.37 -8.17
N PRO A 73 8.32 7.29 -9.09
CA PRO A 73 7.38 6.18 -9.11
C PRO A 73 8.06 4.80 -9.25
N VAL A 74 9.08 4.70 -10.10
CA VAL A 74 9.85 3.47 -10.27
C VAL A 74 10.60 3.09 -9.00
N ALA A 75 11.16 4.08 -8.31
CA ALA A 75 11.90 3.87 -7.07
C ALA A 75 10.99 3.44 -5.90
N THR A 76 9.75 3.93 -5.85
CA THR A 76 8.79 3.60 -4.78
C THR A 76 7.96 2.36 -5.08
N LEU A 77 7.79 1.97 -6.34
CA LEU A 77 6.97 0.83 -6.75
C LEU A 77 7.26 -0.48 -5.98
N PRO A 78 8.52 -0.90 -5.74
CA PRO A 78 8.81 -2.09 -4.94
C PRO A 78 8.21 -2.03 -3.53
N MET A 79 8.09 -0.81 -2.98
CA MET A 79 7.55 -0.57 -1.65
C MET A 79 6.04 -0.63 -1.62
N GLU A 80 5.38 0.00 -2.60
CA GLU A 80 3.93 -0.08 -2.74
C GLU A 80 3.48 -1.55 -2.89
N ALA A 81 4.22 -2.33 -3.68
CA ALA A 81 4.00 -3.77 -3.85
C ALA A 81 4.10 -4.53 -2.52
N ALA A 82 5.12 -4.24 -1.73
CA ALA A 82 5.34 -4.86 -0.43
C ALA A 82 4.26 -4.52 0.61
N LEU A 83 3.85 -3.25 0.66
CA LEU A 83 2.83 -2.78 1.61
C LEU A 83 1.47 -3.38 1.29
N ALA A 84 1.07 -3.39 0.02
CA ALA A 84 -0.18 -4.04 -0.41
C ALA A 84 -0.18 -5.53 -0.03
N ALA A 85 0.92 -6.23 -0.31
CA ALA A 85 1.07 -7.64 0.05
C ALA A 85 1.01 -7.90 1.55
N HIS A 86 1.73 -7.11 2.34
CA HIS A 86 1.69 -7.21 3.80
C HIS A 86 0.28 -6.98 4.32
N PHE A 87 -0.41 -5.92 3.88
CA PHE A 87 -1.77 -5.63 4.30
C PHE A 87 -2.72 -6.81 4.02
N CYS A 88 -2.78 -7.28 2.77
CA CYS A 88 -3.65 -8.38 2.36
C CYS A 88 -3.35 -9.67 3.15
N LEU A 89 -2.08 -10.02 3.32
CA LEU A 89 -1.68 -11.20 4.08
C LEU A 89 -2.04 -11.06 5.56
N ALA A 90 -1.72 -9.93 6.19
CA ALA A 90 -2.03 -9.69 7.59
C ALA A 90 -3.54 -9.71 7.85
N ALA A 91 -4.33 -9.11 6.96
CA ALA A 91 -5.79 -9.16 7.01
C ALA A 91 -6.30 -10.60 6.84
N SER A 92 -5.80 -11.34 5.85
CA SER A 92 -6.19 -12.73 5.60
C SER A 92 -5.89 -13.63 6.79
N ILE A 93 -4.74 -13.45 7.45
CA ILE A 93 -4.35 -14.23 8.64
C ILE A 93 -5.25 -13.85 9.83
N LYS A 94 -5.48 -12.56 10.04
CA LYS A 94 -6.28 -12.09 11.17
C LYS A 94 -7.73 -12.52 11.07
N PHE A 95 -8.30 -12.50 9.87
CA PHE A 95 -9.73 -12.76 9.66
C PHE A 95 -10.05 -14.15 9.10
N HIS A 96 -9.03 -14.91 8.69
CA HIS A 96 -9.18 -16.18 7.96
C HIS A 96 -10.10 -16.03 6.74
N SER A 97 -10.05 -14.86 6.08
CA SER A 97 -10.90 -14.48 4.95
C SER A 97 -10.28 -13.34 4.16
N THR A 98 -10.57 -13.28 2.86
CA THR A 98 -10.21 -12.17 1.96
C THR A 98 -11.31 -11.10 1.86
N ALA A 99 -12.43 -11.31 2.55
CA ALA A 99 -13.51 -10.35 2.71
C ALA A 99 -13.95 -10.31 4.18
N LYS A 100 -13.97 -9.13 4.79
CA LYS A 100 -14.40 -8.97 6.19
C LYS A 100 -15.18 -7.69 6.39
N ARG A 101 -16.36 -7.83 6.99
CA ARG A 101 -17.12 -6.73 7.59
C ARG A 101 -16.68 -6.54 9.04
N ILE A 102 -16.23 -5.34 9.36
CA ILE A 102 -15.74 -4.93 10.69
C ILE A 102 -16.68 -3.84 11.22
N PRO A 103 -17.38 -4.06 12.34
CA PRO A 103 -18.19 -3.01 12.94
C PRO A 103 -17.28 -1.92 13.53
N TYR A 104 -17.61 -0.66 13.26
CA TYR A 104 -16.93 0.51 13.80
C TYR A 104 -17.95 1.61 14.09
N HIS A 105 -18.32 1.78 15.37
CA HIS A 105 -19.46 2.62 15.77
C HIS A 105 -20.73 2.24 15.00
N GLU A 106 -21.36 3.22 14.33
CA GLU A 106 -22.60 3.06 13.57
C GLU A 106 -22.35 2.61 12.12
N VAL A 107 -21.09 2.46 11.71
CA VAL A 107 -20.72 2.02 10.36
C VAL A 107 -20.10 0.64 10.36
N HIS A 108 -20.12 0.00 9.20
CA HIS A 108 -19.37 -1.21 8.94
C HIS A 108 -18.29 -0.93 7.91
N LEU A 109 -17.04 -1.20 8.26
CA LEU A 109 -15.95 -1.20 7.30
C LEU A 109 -15.90 -2.56 6.61
N VAL A 110 -16.09 -2.57 5.31
CA VAL A 110 -15.98 -3.77 4.47
C VAL A 110 -14.61 -3.72 3.79
N ILE A 111 -13.75 -4.67 4.15
CA ILE A 111 -12.43 -4.84 3.55
C ILE A 111 -12.50 -6.05 2.64
N GLU A 112 -12.20 -5.86 1.36
CA GLU A 112 -12.17 -6.89 0.33
C GLU A 112 -10.86 -6.81 -0.45
N PHE A 113 -10.24 -7.96 -0.73
CA PHE A 113 -9.08 -8.06 -1.60
C PHE A 113 -9.05 -9.42 -2.30
N ASN A 114 -8.26 -9.53 -3.36
CA ASN A 114 -8.11 -10.76 -4.13
C ASN A 114 -6.62 -11.15 -4.21
N ASN A 115 -6.25 -12.29 -3.62
CA ASN A 115 -4.87 -12.75 -3.58
C ASN A 115 -4.34 -13.18 -4.95
N GLU A 116 -5.18 -13.69 -5.86
CA GLU A 116 -4.76 -14.09 -7.20
C GLU A 116 -4.45 -12.86 -8.06
N ILE A 117 -5.33 -11.85 -8.01
CA ILE A 117 -5.08 -10.57 -8.70
C ILE A 117 -3.84 -9.89 -8.12
N LEU A 118 -3.69 -9.88 -6.79
CA LEU A 118 -2.50 -9.34 -6.13
C LEU A 118 -1.23 -10.06 -6.61
N GLN A 119 -1.25 -11.39 -6.66
CA GLN A 119 -0.13 -12.18 -7.16
C GLN A 119 0.24 -11.79 -8.60
N ASN A 120 -0.74 -11.69 -9.50
CA ASN A 120 -0.52 -11.29 -10.89
C ASN A 120 0.12 -9.90 -10.99
N ILE A 121 -0.36 -8.93 -10.19
CA ILE A 121 0.22 -7.58 -10.16
C ILE A 121 1.66 -7.63 -9.65
N LEU A 122 1.96 -8.42 -8.61
CA LEU A 122 3.33 -8.57 -8.11
C LEU A 122 4.27 -9.19 -9.15
N GLU A 123 3.80 -10.16 -9.93
CA GLU A 123 4.54 -10.73 -11.05
C GLU A 123 4.79 -9.69 -12.16
N GLU A 124 3.80 -8.87 -12.51
CA GLU A 124 3.96 -7.73 -13.43
C GLU A 124 5.02 -6.73 -12.91
N VAL A 125 4.98 -6.40 -11.62
CA VAL A 125 5.94 -5.51 -10.96
C VAL A 125 7.35 -6.09 -11.04
N LEU A 126 7.53 -7.36 -10.71
CA LEU A 126 8.84 -8.02 -10.81
C LEU A 126 9.35 -8.06 -12.24
N GLY A 127 8.49 -8.36 -13.21
CA GLY A 127 8.84 -8.34 -14.63
C GLY A 127 9.27 -6.95 -15.08
N PHE A 128 8.52 -5.92 -14.69
CA PHE A 128 8.87 -4.53 -14.98
C PHE A 128 10.22 -4.13 -14.37
N LEU A 129 10.44 -4.39 -13.08
CA LEU A 129 11.67 -4.05 -12.39
C LEU A 129 12.88 -4.84 -12.91
N ALA A 130 12.71 -6.12 -13.26
CA ALA A 130 13.78 -6.95 -13.83
C ALA A 130 14.25 -6.46 -15.21
N ASN A 131 13.36 -5.78 -15.95
CA ASN A 131 13.67 -5.18 -17.26
C ASN A 131 14.36 -3.81 -17.17
N LEU A 132 14.66 -3.33 -15.96
CA LEU A 132 15.41 -2.09 -15.76
C LEU A 132 16.91 -2.37 -15.70
N ARG A 133 17.71 -1.54 -16.37
CA ARG A 133 19.17 -1.53 -16.24
C ARG A 133 19.64 -0.24 -15.60
N VAL A 134 20.64 -0.35 -14.73
CA VAL A 134 21.34 0.81 -14.16
C VAL A 134 22.56 1.12 -15.02
N SER A 135 22.68 2.37 -15.45
CA SER A 135 23.87 2.92 -16.10
C SER A 135 24.45 4.07 -15.25
N ASP A 136 25.65 4.54 -15.58
CA ASP A 136 26.24 5.73 -14.95
C ASP A 136 25.34 6.97 -15.10
N SER A 137 24.50 6.99 -16.15
CA SER A 137 23.52 8.05 -16.45
C SER A 137 22.11 7.85 -15.84
N GLY A 138 21.90 6.79 -15.06
CA GLY A 138 20.62 6.42 -14.44
C GLY A 138 19.95 5.19 -15.07
N LEU A 139 18.64 5.01 -14.81
CA LEU A 139 17.85 3.88 -15.32
C LEU A 139 17.65 3.96 -16.84
N LYS A 140 17.81 2.82 -17.52
CA LYS A 140 17.45 2.63 -18.93
C LYS A 140 16.63 1.36 -19.08
N ALA A 141 15.65 1.37 -19.98
CA ALA A 141 14.92 0.18 -20.39
C ALA A 141 15.85 -0.80 -21.13
N VAL A 142 15.61 -2.11 -20.97
CA VAL A 142 16.15 -3.12 -21.90
C VAL A 142 15.64 -2.78 -23.33
N PRO A 143 16.46 -2.94 -24.39
CA PRO A 143 16.32 -2.23 -25.68
C PRO A 143 15.08 -2.53 -26.54
N GLU A 144 14.03 -3.15 -26.02
CA GLU A 144 12.95 -3.71 -26.84
C GLU A 144 11.76 -2.77 -27.07
N ARG A 145 11.65 -1.62 -26.38
CA ARG A 145 10.51 -0.70 -26.58
C ARG A 145 10.95 0.78 -26.60
N PRO A 146 10.81 1.48 -27.74
CA PRO A 146 11.27 2.87 -27.88
C PRO A 146 10.45 3.92 -27.12
N ASP A 147 9.22 3.60 -26.69
CA ASP A 147 8.22 4.63 -26.32
C ASP A 147 7.65 4.54 -24.89
N THR A 148 8.17 3.69 -24.02
CA THR A 148 7.57 3.53 -22.69
C THR A 148 8.15 4.52 -21.68
N ASP A 149 7.37 5.52 -21.26
CA ASP A 149 7.68 6.30 -20.06
C ASP A 149 7.65 5.36 -18.83
N LEU A 150 8.83 5.16 -18.23
CA LEU A 150 9.02 4.30 -17.08
C LEU A 150 8.17 4.75 -15.87
N ASN A 151 7.99 6.06 -15.70
CA ASN A 151 7.19 6.60 -14.61
C ASN A 151 5.72 6.31 -14.85
N ALA A 152 5.21 6.55 -16.06
CA ALA A 152 3.83 6.24 -16.39
C ALA A 152 3.52 4.75 -16.16
N LYS A 153 4.43 3.85 -16.55
CA LYS A 153 4.23 2.42 -16.30
C LYS A 153 4.28 2.05 -14.82
N ALA A 154 5.19 2.66 -14.06
CA ALA A 154 5.26 2.44 -12.61
C ALA A 154 4.02 2.98 -11.89
N GLU A 155 3.50 4.14 -12.29
CA GLU A 155 2.26 4.71 -11.77
C GLU A 155 1.07 3.81 -12.04
N GLU A 156 0.93 3.29 -13.27
CA GLU A 156 -0.12 2.30 -13.62
C GLU A 156 -0.08 1.09 -12.67
N LEU A 157 1.11 0.56 -12.38
CA LEU A 157 1.27 -0.58 -11.48
C LEU A 157 0.97 -0.22 -10.02
N ILE A 158 1.37 0.97 -9.58
CA ILE A 158 1.04 1.50 -8.24
C ILE A 158 -0.48 1.64 -8.09
N ASP A 159 -1.18 2.13 -9.10
CA ASP A 159 -2.62 2.32 -9.03
C ASP A 159 -3.36 0.97 -8.99
N LYS A 160 -2.92 -0.02 -9.77
CA LYS A 160 -3.42 -1.41 -9.63
C LYS A 160 -3.20 -1.96 -8.21
N LEU A 161 -2.04 -1.69 -7.59
CA LEU A 161 -1.74 -2.11 -6.22
C LEU A 161 -2.60 -1.40 -5.18
N LYS A 162 -3.05 -0.16 -5.42
CA LYS A 162 -3.98 0.54 -4.52
C LYS A 162 -5.39 0.00 -4.65
N GLU A 163 -5.81 -0.29 -5.89
CA GLU A 163 -7.15 -0.81 -6.19
C GLU A 163 -7.39 -2.23 -5.66
N ILE A 164 -6.32 -2.99 -5.37
CA ILE A 164 -6.44 -4.35 -4.86
C ILE A 164 -7.10 -4.43 -3.47
N VAL A 165 -6.94 -3.37 -2.67
CA VAL A 165 -7.51 -3.25 -1.34
C VAL A 165 -8.74 -2.35 -1.43
N ASN A 166 -9.90 -2.97 -1.43
CA ASN A 166 -11.16 -2.24 -1.44
C ASN A 166 -11.68 -2.09 -0.01
N VAL A 167 -11.64 -0.86 0.51
CA VAL A 167 -12.23 -0.51 1.81
C VAL A 167 -13.47 0.33 1.57
N LYS A 168 -14.64 -0.22 1.86
CA LYS A 168 -15.93 0.48 1.74
C LYS A 168 -16.49 0.76 3.13
N CYS A 169 -17.13 1.92 3.27
CA CYS A 169 -17.97 2.22 4.42
C CYS A 169 -19.40 1.83 4.07
N ASP A 170 -19.92 0.82 4.76
CA ASP A 170 -21.34 0.46 4.73
C ASP A 170 -22.04 1.13 5.91
N LEU A 171 -22.82 2.17 5.60
CA LEU A 171 -23.72 2.84 6.53
C LEU A 171 -25.04 2.09 6.49
N PRO A 172 -25.42 1.34 7.54
CA PRO A 172 -26.75 0.78 7.62
C PRO A 172 -27.72 1.96 7.78
N ILE A 173 -28.30 2.42 6.67
CA ILE A 173 -29.43 3.34 6.73
C ILE A 173 -30.60 2.51 7.23
N ASP A 174 -30.95 2.70 8.49
CA ASP A 174 -32.16 2.12 9.07
C ASP A 174 -33.37 2.62 8.28
N GLU A 175 -34.33 1.74 8.02
CA GLU A 175 -35.62 2.05 7.39
C GLU A 175 -36.29 3.23 8.12
N LYS A 176 -36.12 3.30 9.44
CA LYS A 176 -36.60 4.42 10.26
C LYS A 176 -35.88 5.75 10.00
N ALA A 177 -34.60 5.71 9.62
CA ALA A 177 -33.87 6.91 9.23
C ALA A 177 -34.31 7.42 7.84
N ILE A 178 -34.69 6.51 6.94
CA ILE A 178 -35.31 6.85 5.64
C ILE A 178 -36.67 7.52 5.88
N GLU A 179 -37.53 6.92 6.70
CA GLU A 179 -38.83 7.49 7.08
C GLU A 179 -38.70 8.88 7.72
N MET A 180 -37.67 9.11 8.54
CA MET A 180 -37.44 10.42 9.18
C MET A 180 -36.91 11.49 8.23
N LEU A 181 -36.07 11.12 7.25
CA LEU A 181 -35.47 12.05 6.29
C LEU A 181 -36.38 12.32 5.09
N PHE A 182 -37.26 11.39 4.78
CA PHE A 182 -38.18 11.45 3.64
C PHE A 182 -39.63 11.11 4.08
N PRO A 183 -40.23 11.90 4.98
CA PRO A 183 -41.53 11.58 5.57
C PRO A 183 -42.70 11.59 4.58
N ASP A 184 -42.53 12.19 3.40
CA ASP A 184 -43.59 12.43 2.42
C ASP A 184 -43.43 11.62 1.11
N ILE A 185 -42.63 10.54 1.10
CA ILE A 185 -42.58 9.61 -0.05
C ILE A 185 -43.66 8.55 0.15
N ASP A 186 -44.88 8.90 -0.26
CA ASP A 186 -45.99 8.00 -0.59
C ASP A 186 -46.40 8.21 -2.07
#